data_AF-A0A8J4EPX4-F1
#
_entry.id   AF-A0A8J4EPX4-F1
#
_cell.length_a   1.000
_cell.length_b   1.000
_cell.length_c   1.000
_cell.angle_alpha   90.00
_cell.angle_beta   90.00
_cell.angle_gamma   90.00
#
_symmetry.space_group_name_H-M   'P 1'
#
loop_
_entity.id
_entity.type
_entity.pdbx_description
1 polymer ?
#
loop_
_entity_poly.entity_id
_entity_poly.type
_entity_poly.pdbx_seq_one_letter_code
_entity_poly.pdbx_strand_id
1 'polypeptide(L)'
;MTDEPTNEPQGRVGALAALREVAEDSDLRQQFGAAVASFVPEDYEQIVALAWRYQFDDDRSKFKRELRELQEQVSRRILARLELGQ
;
A
#
# COMPACT_ATOMS: atom_id res chain seq x y z
N MET A 1 -16.13 10.19 32.47
CA MET A 1 -16.33 10.65 31.08
C MET A 1 -14.96 10.65 30.46
N THR A 2 -14.54 9.49 29.93
CA THR A 2 -13.24 9.29 29.30
C THR A 2 -13.43 9.58 27.82
N ASP A 3 -12.79 10.66 27.37
CA ASP A 3 -12.73 11.06 25.96
C ASP A 3 -11.81 10.06 25.25
N GLU A 4 -12.39 9.09 24.56
CA GLU A 4 -11.65 8.21 23.64
C GLU A 4 -11.21 9.05 22.43
N PRO A 5 -9.91 9.21 22.15
CA PRO A 5 -9.49 9.93 20.96
C PRO A 5 -9.89 9.11 19.75
N THR A 6 -10.94 9.58 19.06
CA THR A 6 -11.47 9.04 17.81
C THR A 6 -10.48 9.30 16.66
N ASN A 7 -9.27 8.74 16.74
CA ASN A 7 -8.16 9.05 15.84
C ASN A 7 -8.08 8.10 14.62
N GLU A 8 -9.07 7.21 14.47
CA GLU A 8 -9.06 6.10 13.51
C GLU A 8 -9.13 6.51 12.02
N PRO A 9 -9.90 7.55 11.61
CA PRO A 9 -9.92 7.97 10.20
C PRO A 9 -8.66 8.74 9.79
N GLN A 10 -8.11 9.53 10.71
CA GLN A 10 -7.06 10.52 10.41
C GLN A 10 -5.69 9.86 10.21
N GLY A 11 -5.38 8.82 10.98
CA GLY A 11 -4.16 8.02 10.80
C GLY A 11 -4.09 7.31 9.45
N ARG A 12 -5.22 6.77 8.96
CA ARG A 12 -5.31 6.12 7.64
C ARG A 12 -5.11 7.12 6.50
N VAL A 13 -5.71 8.30 6.60
CA VAL A 13 -5.56 9.37 5.60
C VAL A 13 -4.11 9.86 5.54
N GLY A 14 -3.46 10.05 6.69
CA GLY A 14 -2.05 10.44 6.75
C GLY A 14 -1.11 9.38 6.16
N ALA A 15 -1.34 8.10 6.48
CA ALA A 15 -0.55 6.98 5.94
C ALA A 15 -0.71 6.84 4.42
N LEU A 16 -1.93 7.02 3.90
CA LEU A 16 -2.19 7.00 2.47
C LEU A 16 -1.50 8.18 1.77
N ALA A 17 -1.55 9.37 2.36
CA ALA A 17 -0.86 10.56 1.84
C ALA A 17 0.66 10.33 1.77
N ALA A 18 1.27 9.80 2.84
CA ALA A 18 2.70 9.49 2.86
C ALA A 18 3.11 8.46 1.81
N LEU A 19 2.33 7.38 1.62
CA LEU A 19 2.61 6.39 0.58
C LEU A 19 2.50 6.97 -0.83
N ARG A 20 1.55 7.88 -1.05
CA ARG A 20 1.43 8.59 -2.33
C ARG A 20 2.61 9.52 -2.55
N GLU A 21 3.01 10.31 -1.56
CA GLU A 21 4.18 11.19 -1.62
C GLU A 21 5.46 10.43 -1.99
N VAL A 22 5.69 9.28 -1.36
CA VAL A 22 6.82 8.39 -1.70
C VAL A 22 6.74 7.87 -3.13
N ALA A 23 5.54 7.60 -3.66
CA ALA A 23 5.37 7.22 -5.06
C ALA A 23 5.59 8.39 -6.04
N GLU A 24 5.56 9.63 -5.55
CA GLU A 24 5.87 10.82 -6.33
C GLU A 24 7.35 11.20 -6.31
N ASP A 25 8.13 10.58 -5.44
CA ASP A 25 9.56 10.81 -5.29
C ASP A 25 10.33 10.54 -6.61
N SER A 26 11.11 11.53 -7.02
CA SER A 26 11.85 11.56 -8.29
C SER A 26 12.87 10.42 -8.40
N ASP A 27 13.57 10.09 -7.32
CA ASP A 27 14.60 9.04 -7.30
C ASP A 27 13.96 7.65 -7.38
N LEU A 28 12.83 7.44 -6.70
CA LEU A 28 12.04 6.20 -6.82
C LEU A 28 11.44 6.03 -8.22
N ARG A 29 10.91 7.10 -8.80
CA ARG A 29 10.43 7.09 -10.19
C ARG A 29 11.56 6.84 -11.19
N GLN A 30 12.77 7.33 -10.92
CA GLN A 30 13.92 7.06 -11.78
C GLN A 30 14.38 5.60 -11.69
N GLN A 31 14.40 5.01 -10.49
CA GLN A 31 14.85 3.62 -10.29
C GLN A 31 13.81 2.58 -10.70
N PHE A 32 12.52 2.86 -10.50
CA PHE A 32 11.45 1.87 -10.62
C PHE A 32 10.30 2.32 -11.54
N GLY A 33 10.50 3.33 -12.39
CA GLY A 33 9.47 4.11 -13.07
C GLY A 33 8.29 3.33 -13.66
N ALA A 34 8.53 2.28 -14.44
CA ALA A 34 7.44 1.48 -15.03
C ALA A 34 6.63 0.72 -13.97
N ALA A 35 7.28 0.22 -12.92
CA ALA A 35 6.61 -0.47 -11.82
C ALA A 35 5.80 0.52 -10.98
N VAL A 36 6.38 1.66 -10.60
CA VAL A 36 5.70 2.70 -9.80
C VAL A 36 4.50 3.27 -10.55
N ALA A 37 4.64 3.54 -11.85
CA ALA A 37 3.53 4.04 -12.69
C ALA A 37 2.40 3.02 -12.88
N SER A 38 2.64 1.74 -12.61
CA SER A 38 1.66 0.69 -12.78
C SER A 38 0.81 0.43 -11.52
N PHE A 39 1.19 1.02 -10.38
CA PHE A 39 0.34 1.07 -9.18
C PHE A 39 -0.88 1.94 -9.44
N VAL A 40 -2.02 1.55 -8.88
CA VAL A 40 -3.27 2.31 -8.89
C VAL A 40 -3.62 2.75 -7.47
N PRO A 41 -4.45 3.79 -7.29
CA PRO A 41 -4.83 4.28 -5.96
C PRO A 41 -5.32 3.19 -5.00
N GLU A 42 -6.06 2.21 -5.53
CA GLU A 42 -6.62 1.08 -4.77
C GLU A 42 -5.53 0.20 -4.13
N ASP A 43 -4.34 0.06 -4.73
CA ASP A 43 -3.27 -0.74 -4.15
C ASP A 43 -2.77 -0.13 -2.84
N TYR A 44 -2.60 1.19 -2.83
CA TYR A 44 -2.14 1.92 -1.65
C TYR A 44 -3.19 1.84 -0.54
N GLU A 45 -4.48 1.92 -0.89
CA GLU A 45 -5.58 1.75 0.06
C GLU A 45 -5.59 0.33 0.66
N GLN A 46 -5.36 -0.70 -0.16
CA GLN A 46 -5.25 -2.08 0.31
C GLN A 46 -4.05 -2.29 1.25
N ILE A 47 -2.89 -1.68 0.95
CA ILE A 47 -1.70 -1.74 1.80
C ILE A 47 -1.99 -1.09 3.17
N VAL A 48 -2.58 0.11 3.18
CA VAL A 48 -2.92 0.83 4.42
C VAL A 48 -3.99 0.05 5.22
N ALA A 49 -5.01 -0.47 4.54
CA ALA A 49 -6.05 -1.28 5.18
C ALA A 49 -5.47 -2.54 5.82
N LEU A 50 -4.53 -3.21 5.15
CA LEU A 50 -3.84 -4.38 5.68
C LEU A 50 -3.00 -4.03 6.90
N ALA A 51 -2.18 -2.97 6.82
CA ALA A 51 -1.37 -2.51 7.94
C ALA A 51 -2.24 -2.13 9.15
N TRP A 52 -3.38 -1.47 8.92
CA TRP A 52 -4.32 -1.12 9.99
C TRP A 52 -4.99 -2.33 10.62
N ARG A 53 -5.40 -3.32 9.80
CA ARG A 53 -6.03 -4.55 10.29
C ARG A 53 -5.13 -5.28 11.29
N TYR A 54 -3.83 -5.24 11.06
CA TYR A 54 -2.83 -5.95 11.85
C TYR A 54 -2.05 -5.06 12.82
N GLN A 55 -2.48 -3.80 13.04
CA GLN A 55 -1.71 -2.82 13.83
C GLN A 55 -1.51 -3.22 15.31
N PHE A 56 -2.42 -4.03 15.86
CA PHE A 56 -2.38 -4.53 17.23
C PHE A 56 -2.14 -6.05 17.31
N ASP A 57 -1.84 -6.69 16.17
CA ASP A 57 -1.54 -8.12 16.15
C ASP A 57 -0.05 -8.32 16.49
N ASP A 58 0.23 -8.98 17.61
CA ASP A 58 1.59 -9.34 18.00
C ASP A 58 2.19 -10.40 17.05
N ASP A 59 1.35 -11.20 16.40
CA ASP A 59 1.79 -12.19 15.42
C ASP A 59 1.84 -11.59 14.00
N ARG A 60 3.04 -11.13 13.64
CA ARG A 60 3.30 -10.59 12.30
C ARG A 60 3.27 -11.63 11.18
N SER A 61 3.09 -12.93 11.48
CA SER A 61 3.14 -13.97 10.45
C SER A 61 1.95 -13.88 9.51
N LYS A 62 0.75 -13.57 10.05
CA LYS A 62 -0.47 -13.35 9.27
C LYS A 62 -0.36 -12.12 8.36
N PHE A 63 0.09 -10.99 8.92
CA PHE A 63 0.35 -9.78 8.15
C PHE A 63 1.31 -10.03 7.00
N LYS A 64 2.46 -10.70 7.27
CA LYS A 64 3.46 -11.01 6.23
C LYS A 64 2.89 -11.91 5.13
N ARG A 65 2.04 -12.88 5.48
CA ARG A 65 1.41 -13.77 4.50
C ARG A 65 0.47 -12.99 3.59
N GLU A 66 -0.46 -12.23 4.15
CA GLU A 66 -1.40 -11.43 3.34
C GLU A 66 -0.69 -10.32 2.54
N LEU A 67 0.38 -9.73 3.08
CA LEU A 67 1.18 -8.75 2.35
C LEU A 67 1.84 -9.37 1.11
N ARG A 68 2.33 -10.62 1.21
CA ARG A 68 2.87 -11.35 0.05
C ARG A 68 1.80 -11.66 -0.98
N GLU A 69 0.62 -12.07 -0.56
CA GLU A 69 -0.52 -12.32 -1.45
C GLU A 69 -0.93 -11.05 -2.20
N LEU A 70 -1.02 -9.92 -1.49
CA LEU A 70 -1.27 -8.61 -2.08
C LEU A 70 -0.18 -8.21 -3.08
N GLN A 71 1.09 -8.40 -2.70
CA GLN A 71 2.23 -8.13 -3.58
C GLN A 71 2.16 -8.98 -4.86
N GLU A 72 1.84 -10.27 -4.75
CA GLU A 72 1.69 -11.15 -5.92
C GLU A 72 0.56 -10.68 -6.85
N GLN A 73 -0.60 -10.31 -6.29
CA GLN A 73 -1.73 -9.81 -7.07
C GLN A 73 -1.37 -8.52 -7.83
N VAL A 74 -0.76 -7.56 -7.14
CA VAL A 74 -0.28 -6.31 -7.75
C VAL A 74 0.75 -6.63 -8.83
N SER A 75 1.72 -7.49 -8.54
CA SER A 75 2.77 -7.87 -9.51
C SER A 75 2.19 -8.51 -10.77
N ARG A 76 1.24 -9.45 -10.62
CA ARG A 76 0.55 -10.08 -11.78
C ARG A 76 -0.19 -9.04 -12.62
N ARG A 77 -0.88 -8.09 -11.99
CA ARG A 77 -1.60 -7.03 -12.70
C ARG A 77 -0.65 -6.06 -13.42
N ILE A 78 0.47 -5.70 -12.78
CA ILE A 78 1.51 -4.84 -13.39
C ILE A 78 2.09 -5.56 -14.61
N LEU A 79 2.51 -6.82 -14.46
CA LEU A 79 3.07 -7.61 -15.56
C LEU A 79 2.07 -7.74 -16.71
N ALA A 80 0.81 -8.09 -16.44
CA ALA A 80 -0.21 -8.20 -17.48
C ALA A 80 -0.42 -6.88 -18.25
N ARG A 81 -0.33 -5.72 -17.59
CA ARG A 81 -0.41 -4.41 -18.26
C ARG A 81 0.81 -4.12 -19.12
N LEU A 82 2.01 -4.48 -18.65
CA LEU A 82 3.24 -4.31 -19.40
C LEU A 82 3.26 -5.23 -20.64
N GLU A 83 2.71 -6.44 -20.54
CA GLU A 83 2.57 -7.38 -21.64
C GLU A 83 1.52 -6.94 -22.68
N LEU A 84 0.43 -6.28 -22.25
CA LEU A 84 -0.62 -5.77 -23.15
C LEU A 84 -0.31 -4.40 -23.77
N GLY A 85 0.67 -3.67 -23.22
CA GLY A 85 1.12 -2.35 -23.70
C GLY A 85 2.30 -2.41 -24.69
N GLN A 86 2.73 -3.61 -25.07
CA GLN A 86 3.70 -3.91 -26.14
C GLN A 86 2.98 -4.29 -27.43
#